data_AF-A0A524Q3B1-F1
#
_entry.id   AF-A0A524Q3B1-F1
#
_cell.length_a   1.000
_cell.length_b   1.000
_cell.length_c   1.000
_cell.angle_alpha   90.00
_cell.angle_beta   90.00
_cell.angle_gamma   90.00
#
_symmetry.space_group_name_H-M   'P 1'
#
loop_
_entity.id
_entity.type
_entity.pdbx_description
1 polymer ?
#
loop_
_entity_poly.entity_id
_entity_poly.type
_entity_poly.pdbx_seq_one_letter_code
_entity_poly.pdbx_strand_id
1 'polypeptide(L)'
;MIQFLRFTSSSIEESRFDILSGRDLSLFFIKRAVYLVLFVYCTLFLAAALPFVKTPFIPVYFLGAFATSVFLIRFINYIVGYARYGEGSISVSGEGVLLAGKFGSVKIPVAEITYLERNYFGNLLVRRKDGVSSFPLMLLKEDDRAKLISLFQDLAPRRTVIYGKIWDFTDAIVVALVLAVHIIQFLIQAYYIPTGSMEDTLKVGDHLFVEKVTYGPIIPRMLSMKSPLHLSCLGLRDIQKGDIVIFRPPHDEDKDYIKRCIAVPGDLFEIKDGRVYLNGKPSEEPYVKGFTKSFSFGVMREKGIEGVVPPGKLVVLGDNRENSQDGRFFGYLDIERIKGRAFILYWNTGQVFKLDFSRFGLIR
;
A
#
# COMPACT_ATOMS: atom_id res chain seq x y z
N MET A 1 -17.73 -13.33 -12.34
CA MET A 1 -17.57 -14.61 -13.07
C MET A 1 -18.79 -14.82 -13.95
N ILE A 2 -18.60 -15.15 -15.22
CA ILE A 2 -19.71 -15.52 -16.09
C ILE A 2 -20.13 -16.95 -15.74
N GLN A 3 -21.40 -17.16 -15.45
CA GLN A 3 -21.96 -18.48 -15.12
C GLN A 3 -23.23 -18.69 -15.93
N PHE A 4 -23.33 -19.82 -16.63
CA PHE A 4 -24.51 -20.16 -17.41
C PHE A 4 -25.33 -21.18 -16.63
N LEU A 5 -26.62 -20.88 -16.52
CA LEU A 5 -27.56 -21.58 -15.66
C LEU A 5 -28.74 -22.05 -16.52
N ARG A 6 -29.26 -23.23 -16.22
CA ARG A 6 -30.44 -23.80 -16.86
C ARG A 6 -31.61 -23.80 -15.88
N PHE A 7 -32.77 -23.41 -16.40
CA PHE A 7 -34.03 -23.50 -15.70
C PHE A 7 -34.58 -24.94 -15.80
N THR A 8 -34.84 -25.57 -14.66
CA THR A 8 -35.38 -26.94 -14.61
C THR A 8 -36.73 -26.91 -13.90
N SER A 9 -37.82 -27.07 -14.66
CA SER A 9 -39.20 -26.89 -14.16
C SER A 9 -39.65 -27.93 -13.14
N SER A 10 -39.03 -29.11 -13.08
CA SER A 10 -39.48 -30.25 -12.29
C SER A 10 -39.07 -30.24 -10.81
N SER A 11 -38.33 -29.23 -10.33
CA SER A 11 -37.71 -29.25 -8.99
C SER A 11 -37.69 -27.91 -8.26
N ILE A 12 -38.50 -26.93 -8.66
CA ILE A 12 -38.44 -25.57 -8.10
C ILE A 12 -39.63 -25.34 -7.16
N GLU A 13 -39.34 -25.25 -5.85
CA GLU A 13 -40.26 -24.69 -4.86
C GLU A 13 -40.44 -23.18 -5.09
N GLU A 14 -41.69 -22.71 -5.00
CA GLU A 14 -42.00 -21.29 -5.19
C GLU A 14 -41.25 -20.44 -4.16
N SER A 15 -40.28 -19.67 -4.64
CA SER A 15 -39.34 -18.92 -3.81
C SER A 15 -39.31 -17.46 -4.23
N ARG A 16 -39.42 -16.56 -3.26
CA ARG A 16 -39.35 -15.11 -3.46
C ARG A 16 -38.12 -14.54 -2.74
N PHE A 17 -37.39 -13.68 -3.43
CA PHE A 17 -36.21 -13.00 -2.91
C PHE A 17 -36.36 -11.50 -3.11
N ASP A 18 -36.40 -10.76 -2.01
CA ASP A 18 -36.58 -9.31 -2.03
C ASP A 18 -35.24 -8.57 -2.12
N ILE A 19 -35.25 -7.42 -2.78
CA ILE A 19 -34.08 -6.52 -2.81
C ILE A 19 -33.83 -5.90 -1.44
N LEU A 20 -32.56 -5.68 -1.13
CA LEU A 20 -32.10 -5.01 0.07
C LEU A 20 -32.87 -3.70 0.32
N SER A 21 -33.28 -3.49 1.56
CA SER A 21 -34.03 -2.31 1.99
C SER A 21 -33.45 -1.76 3.31
N GLY A 22 -33.83 -0.52 3.64
CA GLY A 22 -33.46 0.14 4.89
C GLY A 22 -31.95 0.17 5.19
N ARG A 23 -31.57 -0.36 6.35
CA ARG A 23 -30.19 -0.34 6.86
C ARG A 23 -29.24 -1.18 5.99
N ASP A 24 -29.67 -2.35 5.55
CA ASP A 24 -28.80 -3.28 4.80
C ASP A 24 -28.43 -2.69 3.44
N LEU A 25 -29.38 -1.97 2.81
CA LEU A 25 -29.13 -1.22 1.58
C LEU A 25 -28.13 -0.07 1.79
N SER A 26 -28.29 0.69 2.86
CA SER A 26 -27.41 1.82 3.18
C SER A 26 -25.98 1.33 3.42
N LEU A 27 -25.83 0.27 4.23
CA LEU A 27 -24.54 -0.38 4.46
C LEU A 27 -23.97 -0.98 3.17
N PHE A 28 -24.82 -1.52 2.30
CA PHE A 28 -24.39 -2.02 1.00
C PHE A 28 -23.69 -0.92 0.21
N PHE A 29 -24.36 0.21 -0.04
CA PHE A 29 -23.79 1.30 -0.84
C PHE A 29 -22.59 1.97 -0.18
N ILE A 30 -22.65 2.24 1.13
CA ILE A 30 -21.53 2.83 1.88
C ILE A 30 -20.28 1.95 1.74
N LYS A 31 -20.40 0.63 1.95
CA LYS A 31 -19.27 -0.29 1.86
C LYS A 31 -18.63 -0.27 0.46
N ARG A 32 -19.43 -0.23 -0.61
CA ARG A 32 -18.90 -0.20 -1.99
C ARG A 32 -18.32 1.17 -2.36
N ALA A 33 -18.88 2.26 -1.83
CA ALA A 33 -18.32 3.60 -1.99
C ALA A 33 -16.94 3.70 -1.31
N VAL A 34 -16.81 3.18 -0.07
CA VAL A 34 -15.52 3.08 0.63
C VAL A 34 -14.53 2.25 -0.17
N TYR A 35 -14.94 1.11 -0.72
CA TYR A 35 -14.07 0.30 -1.58
C TYR A 35 -13.64 1.03 -2.85
N LEU A 36 -14.53 1.78 -3.49
CA LEU A 36 -14.17 2.59 -4.67
C LEU A 36 -13.11 3.63 -4.30
N VAL A 37 -13.29 4.35 -3.19
CA VAL A 37 -12.30 5.33 -2.69
C VAL A 37 -10.97 4.66 -2.39
N LEU A 38 -10.98 3.51 -1.71
CA LEU A 38 -9.77 2.75 -1.39
C LEU A 38 -9.07 2.27 -2.67
N PHE A 39 -9.81 1.86 -3.68
CA PHE A 39 -9.26 1.36 -4.94
C PHE A 39 -8.62 2.49 -5.76
N VAL A 40 -9.25 3.67 -5.79
CA VAL A 40 -8.66 4.90 -6.36
C VAL A 40 -7.36 5.24 -5.63
N TYR A 41 -7.38 5.23 -4.30
CA TYR A 41 -6.19 5.47 -3.48
C TYR A 41 -5.08 4.46 -3.80
N CYS A 42 -5.36 3.16 -3.80
CA CYS A 42 -4.37 2.12 -4.11
C CYS A 42 -3.77 2.30 -5.52
N THR A 43 -4.59 2.68 -6.51
CA THR A 43 -4.12 2.95 -7.88
C THR A 43 -3.11 4.09 -7.92
N LEU A 44 -3.38 5.19 -7.22
CA LEU A 44 -2.47 6.34 -7.16
C LEU A 44 -1.23 6.03 -6.30
N PHE A 45 -1.43 5.35 -5.18
CA PHE A 45 -0.39 5.06 -4.20
C PHE A 45 0.60 4.02 -4.69
N LEU A 46 0.14 2.84 -5.14
CA LEU A 46 1.02 1.74 -5.53
C LEU A 46 1.96 2.16 -6.67
N ALA A 47 1.44 2.95 -7.60
CA ALA A 47 2.23 3.47 -8.71
C ALA A 47 3.36 4.43 -8.27
N ALA A 48 3.21 5.11 -7.13
CA ALA A 48 4.21 5.99 -6.54
C ALA A 48 5.11 5.30 -5.51
N ALA A 49 4.59 4.26 -4.84
CA ALA A 49 5.27 3.57 -3.75
C ALA A 49 6.20 2.45 -4.22
N LEU A 50 6.03 1.93 -5.44
CA LEU A 50 6.87 0.85 -5.96
C LEU A 50 8.30 1.35 -6.25
N PRO A 51 9.32 0.88 -5.50
CA PRO A 51 10.68 1.44 -5.54
C PRO A 51 11.47 1.07 -6.81
N PHE A 52 10.98 0.11 -7.60
CA PHE A 52 11.66 -0.41 -8.78
C PHE A 52 11.38 0.38 -10.07
N VAL A 53 10.47 1.36 -10.02
CA VAL A 53 10.15 2.16 -11.20
C VAL A 53 10.57 3.61 -10.98
N LYS A 54 11.68 4.01 -11.61
CA LYS A 54 12.21 5.38 -11.56
C LYS A 54 11.34 6.41 -12.31
N THR A 55 10.46 5.94 -13.20
CA THR A 55 9.46 6.74 -13.90
C THR A 55 8.06 6.32 -13.44
N PRO A 56 7.04 7.18 -13.46
CA PRO A 56 5.67 6.71 -13.27
C PRO A 56 5.40 5.63 -14.31
N PHE A 57 5.33 4.37 -13.88
CA PHE A 57 5.10 3.24 -14.76
C PHE A 57 3.71 3.42 -15.36
N ILE A 58 3.64 3.98 -16.57
CA ILE A 58 2.38 4.16 -17.33
C ILE A 58 1.54 2.87 -17.27
N PRO A 59 2.12 1.65 -17.36
CA PRO A 59 1.33 0.43 -17.23
C PRO A 59 0.71 0.19 -15.84
N VAL A 60 1.34 0.58 -14.72
CA VAL A 60 0.73 0.39 -13.37
C VAL A 60 -0.43 1.35 -13.19
N TYR A 61 -0.26 2.62 -13.58
CA TYR A 61 -1.37 3.58 -13.57
C TYR A 61 -2.51 3.13 -14.49
N PHE A 62 -2.18 2.62 -15.69
CA PHE A 62 -3.18 2.10 -16.62
C PHE A 62 -3.93 0.89 -16.05
N LEU A 63 -3.22 -0.11 -15.51
CA LEU A 63 -3.83 -1.31 -14.92
C LEU A 63 -4.69 -0.96 -13.71
N GLY A 64 -4.20 -0.09 -12.82
CA GLY A 64 -4.96 0.38 -11.67
C GLY A 64 -6.18 1.19 -12.10
N ALA A 65 -6.07 2.08 -13.08
CA ALA A 65 -7.18 2.86 -13.61
C ALA A 65 -8.22 1.97 -14.30
N PHE A 66 -7.78 0.97 -15.06
CA PHE A 66 -8.67 -0.02 -15.67
C PHE A 66 -9.46 -0.79 -14.60
N ALA A 67 -8.79 -1.32 -13.58
CA ALA A 67 -9.46 -2.01 -12.49
C ALA A 67 -10.38 -1.09 -11.68
N THR A 68 -9.98 0.17 -11.45
CA THR A 68 -10.83 1.20 -10.82
C THR A 68 -12.09 1.44 -11.64
N SER A 69 -11.94 1.54 -12.96
CA SER A 69 -13.05 1.76 -13.90
C SER A 69 -14.03 0.59 -13.86
N VAL A 70 -13.53 -0.65 -13.78
CA VAL A 70 -14.36 -1.84 -13.59
C VAL A 70 -15.17 -1.76 -12.28
N PHE A 71 -14.55 -1.36 -11.16
CA PHE A 71 -15.26 -1.15 -9.89
C PHE A 71 -16.31 -0.03 -9.98
N LEU A 72 -15.98 1.07 -10.64
CA LEU A 72 -16.90 2.19 -10.86
C LEU A 72 -18.12 1.76 -11.70
N ILE A 73 -17.90 1.05 -12.81
CA ILE A 73 -18.97 0.54 -13.66
C ILE A 73 -19.87 -0.42 -12.87
N ARG A 74 -19.29 -1.28 -12.01
CA ARG A 74 -20.08 -2.15 -11.11
C ARG A 74 -20.90 -1.33 -10.11
N PHE A 75 -20.32 -0.27 -9.54
CA PHE A 75 -21.03 0.61 -8.62
C PHE A 75 -22.22 1.31 -9.30
N ILE A 76 -22.01 1.86 -10.51
CA ILE A 76 -23.08 2.44 -11.34
C ILE A 76 -24.13 1.38 -11.66
N ASN A 77 -23.73 0.16 -12.03
CA ASN A 77 -24.66 -0.94 -12.29
C ASN A 77 -25.55 -1.25 -11.07
N TYR A 78 -25.04 -1.14 -9.84
CA TYR A 78 -25.87 -1.30 -8.63
C TYR A 78 -26.85 -0.14 -8.46
N ILE A 79 -26.45 1.10 -8.74
CA ILE A 79 -27.34 2.26 -8.69
C ILE A 79 -28.47 2.10 -9.71
N VAL A 80 -28.14 1.76 -10.97
CA VAL A 80 -29.13 1.53 -12.04
C VAL A 80 -30.05 0.36 -11.70
N GLY A 81 -29.49 -0.73 -11.19
CA GLY A 81 -30.27 -1.88 -10.72
C GLY A 81 -31.26 -1.51 -9.63
N TYR A 82 -30.83 -0.73 -8.64
CA TYR A 82 -31.69 -0.28 -7.54
C TYR A 82 -32.73 0.75 -8.00
N ALA A 83 -32.39 1.63 -8.94
CA ALA A 83 -33.35 2.57 -9.52
C ALA A 83 -34.51 1.84 -10.22
N ARG A 84 -34.22 0.70 -10.87
CA ARG A 84 -35.22 -0.11 -11.57
C ARG A 84 -36.02 -1.05 -10.67
N TYR A 85 -35.35 -1.70 -9.71
CA TYR A 85 -35.93 -2.79 -8.92
C TYR A 85 -35.99 -2.51 -7.42
N GLY A 86 -35.65 -1.32 -6.93
CA GLY A 86 -35.68 -1.01 -5.50
C GLY A 86 -37.07 -1.26 -4.91
N GLU A 87 -37.12 -1.91 -3.74
CA GLU A 87 -38.34 -2.43 -3.08
C GLU A 87 -39.07 -3.54 -3.86
N GLY A 88 -38.51 -3.98 -4.98
CA GLY A 88 -38.97 -5.11 -5.77
C GLY A 88 -38.37 -6.44 -5.34
N SER A 89 -38.62 -7.46 -6.15
CA SER A 89 -38.26 -8.84 -5.85
C SER A 89 -38.06 -9.66 -7.12
N ILE A 90 -37.40 -10.80 -6.97
CA ILE A 90 -37.40 -11.88 -7.95
C ILE A 90 -38.11 -13.07 -7.33
N SER A 91 -39.13 -13.59 -8.02
CA SER A 91 -39.81 -14.82 -7.66
C SER A 91 -39.56 -15.88 -8.73
N VAL A 92 -39.28 -17.10 -8.29
CA VAL A 92 -39.00 -18.24 -9.15
C VAL A 92 -39.97 -19.36 -8.76
N SER A 93 -40.64 -19.93 -9.76
CA SER A 93 -41.65 -20.98 -9.58
C SER A 93 -41.57 -21.98 -10.75
N GLY A 94 -42.27 -23.11 -10.67
CA GLY A 94 -42.37 -24.05 -11.80
C GLY A 94 -42.94 -23.43 -13.09
N GLU A 95 -43.66 -22.30 -13.00
CA GLU A 95 -44.22 -21.58 -14.15
C GLU A 95 -43.25 -20.59 -14.81
N GLY A 96 -42.15 -20.23 -14.14
CA GLY A 96 -41.14 -19.32 -14.68
C GLY A 96 -40.57 -18.35 -13.66
N VAL A 97 -40.07 -17.21 -14.16
CA VAL A 97 -39.45 -16.15 -13.35
C VAL A 97 -40.32 -14.90 -13.39
N LEU A 98 -40.65 -14.36 -12.23
CA LEU A 98 -41.34 -13.07 -12.09
C LEU A 98 -40.34 -12.04 -11.54
N LEU A 99 -40.13 -10.96 -12.28
CA LEU A 99 -39.31 -9.84 -11.85
C LEU A 99 -40.23 -8.68 -11.48
N ALA A 100 -40.35 -8.36 -10.20
CA ALA A 100 -41.10 -7.21 -9.72
C ALA A 100 -40.14 -6.02 -9.49
N GLY A 101 -40.44 -4.87 -10.06
CA GLY A 101 -39.68 -3.63 -9.88
C GLY A 101 -40.57 -2.41 -9.72
N LYS A 102 -39.95 -1.23 -9.63
CA LYS A 102 -40.67 0.05 -9.41
C LYS A 102 -41.62 0.42 -10.56
N PHE A 103 -41.24 0.05 -11.78
CA PHE A 103 -41.96 0.40 -13.01
C PHE A 103 -42.88 -0.72 -13.49
N GLY A 104 -43.22 -1.68 -12.62
CA GLY A 104 -44.07 -2.82 -12.93
C GLY A 104 -43.37 -4.16 -12.81
N SER A 105 -44.11 -5.22 -13.08
CA SER A 105 -43.64 -6.60 -13.03
C SER A 105 -43.56 -7.23 -14.42
N VAL A 106 -42.57 -8.09 -14.62
CA VAL A 106 -42.37 -8.85 -15.85
C VAL A 106 -42.39 -10.33 -15.52
N LYS A 107 -43.44 -11.05 -15.94
CA LYS A 107 -43.52 -12.51 -15.85
C LYS A 107 -42.89 -13.12 -17.10
N ILE A 108 -41.95 -14.03 -16.91
CA ILE A 108 -41.25 -14.75 -17.98
C ILE A 108 -41.57 -16.23 -17.83
N PRO A 109 -42.43 -16.80 -18.69
CA PRO A 109 -42.77 -18.22 -18.67
C PRO A 109 -41.54 -19.10 -18.93
N VAL A 110 -41.48 -20.30 -18.33
CA VAL A 110 -40.36 -21.25 -18.55
C VAL A 110 -40.14 -21.54 -20.04
N ALA A 111 -41.22 -21.67 -20.81
CA ALA A 111 -41.16 -21.99 -22.24
C ALA A 111 -40.41 -20.93 -23.07
N GLU A 112 -40.31 -19.69 -22.57
CA GLU A 112 -39.57 -18.60 -23.23
C GLU A 112 -38.10 -18.52 -22.79
N ILE A 113 -37.75 -19.11 -21.64
CA ILE A 113 -36.40 -19.05 -21.09
C ILE A 113 -35.51 -20.01 -21.87
N THR A 114 -34.52 -19.46 -22.58
CA THR A 114 -33.51 -20.25 -23.28
C THR A 114 -32.41 -20.69 -22.33
N TYR A 115 -31.83 -19.73 -21.59
CA TYR A 115 -30.89 -19.97 -20.51
C TYR A 115 -30.80 -18.74 -19.60
N LEU A 116 -30.15 -18.90 -18.47
CA LEU A 116 -29.85 -17.85 -17.50
C LEU A 116 -28.35 -17.60 -17.48
N GLU A 117 -27.93 -16.36 -17.30
CA GLU A 117 -26.52 -16.00 -17.25
C GLU A 117 -26.25 -15.03 -16.11
N ARG A 118 -25.31 -15.38 -15.22
CA ARG A 118 -24.71 -14.40 -14.33
C ARG A 118 -23.61 -13.67 -15.08
N ASN A 119 -23.74 -12.37 -15.29
CA ASN A 119 -22.72 -11.59 -16.00
C ASN A 119 -21.56 -11.15 -15.09
N TYR A 120 -20.55 -10.52 -15.68
CA TYR A 120 -19.38 -10.01 -14.93
C TYR A 120 -19.74 -8.94 -13.87
N PHE A 121 -20.78 -8.15 -14.13
CA PHE A 121 -21.22 -7.08 -13.22
C PHE A 121 -22.09 -7.58 -12.05
N GLY A 122 -22.45 -8.86 -12.05
CA GLY A 122 -23.23 -9.49 -10.98
C GLY A 122 -24.74 -9.41 -11.18
N ASN A 123 -25.21 -9.27 -12.41
CA ASN A 123 -26.64 -9.37 -12.75
C ASN A 123 -26.97 -10.80 -13.20
N LEU A 124 -28.20 -11.23 -12.95
CA LEU A 124 -28.83 -12.39 -13.57
C LEU A 124 -29.53 -11.94 -14.84
N LEU A 125 -29.10 -12.44 -15.98
CA LEU A 125 -29.73 -12.25 -17.27
C LEU A 125 -30.62 -13.45 -17.56
N VAL A 126 -31.92 -13.21 -17.68
CA VAL A 126 -32.89 -14.19 -18.18
C VAL A 126 -32.96 -14.01 -19.70
N ARG A 127 -32.37 -14.95 -20.45
CA ARG A 127 -32.31 -14.87 -21.91
C ARG A 127 -33.52 -15.56 -22.54
N ARG A 128 -34.21 -14.84 -23.42
CA ARG A 128 -35.33 -15.30 -24.25
C ARG A 128 -34.90 -15.26 -25.72
N LYS A 129 -35.73 -15.82 -26.61
CA LYS A 129 -35.45 -15.81 -28.06
C LYS A 129 -35.42 -14.39 -28.65
N ASP A 130 -36.23 -13.50 -28.12
CA ASP A 130 -36.52 -12.15 -28.64
C ASP A 130 -36.00 -11.02 -27.73
N GLY A 131 -35.35 -11.34 -26.60
CA GLY A 131 -34.82 -10.33 -25.70
C GLY A 131 -34.15 -10.86 -24.44
N VAL A 132 -33.68 -9.94 -23.61
CA VAL A 132 -32.99 -10.23 -22.34
C VAL A 132 -33.57 -9.38 -21.22
N SER A 133 -33.90 -10.02 -20.10
CA SER A 133 -34.27 -9.34 -18.86
C SER A 133 -33.12 -9.44 -17.86
N SER A 134 -32.75 -8.33 -17.23
CA SER A 134 -31.60 -8.28 -16.30
C SER A 134 -32.06 -7.96 -14.89
N PHE A 135 -31.66 -8.78 -13.91
CA PHE A 135 -31.96 -8.58 -12.50
C PHE A 135 -30.67 -8.42 -11.66
N PRO A 136 -30.57 -7.42 -10.77
CA PRO A 136 -29.34 -7.13 -10.03
C PRO A 136 -29.15 -8.05 -8.81
N LEU A 137 -28.54 -9.23 -8.99
CA LEU A 137 -28.34 -10.22 -7.90
C LEU A 137 -27.58 -9.68 -6.69
N MET A 138 -26.65 -8.75 -6.91
CA MET A 138 -25.85 -8.18 -5.82
C MET A 138 -26.67 -7.32 -4.85
N LEU A 139 -27.88 -6.92 -5.25
CA LEU A 139 -28.83 -6.21 -4.40
C LEU A 139 -29.74 -7.15 -3.61
N LEU A 140 -29.51 -8.46 -3.64
CA LEU A 140 -30.10 -9.42 -2.70
C LEU A 140 -29.16 -9.63 -1.51
N LYS A 141 -29.71 -10.12 -0.39
CA LYS A 141 -28.90 -10.66 0.70
C LYS A 141 -28.02 -11.80 0.19
N GLU A 142 -26.89 -12.02 0.85
CA GLU A 142 -25.92 -13.03 0.43
C GLU A 142 -26.51 -14.44 0.41
N ASP A 143 -27.24 -14.80 1.47
CA ASP A 143 -27.92 -16.10 1.58
C ASP A 143 -29.02 -16.26 0.52
N ASP A 144 -29.82 -15.21 0.29
CA ASP A 144 -30.91 -15.20 -0.69
C ASP A 144 -30.37 -15.33 -2.12
N ARG A 145 -29.27 -14.63 -2.42
CA ARG A 145 -28.56 -14.76 -3.69
C ARG A 145 -28.04 -16.19 -3.90
N ALA A 146 -27.44 -16.79 -2.87
CA ALA A 146 -26.93 -18.16 -2.95
C ALA A 146 -28.06 -19.17 -3.16
N LYS A 147 -29.15 -19.04 -2.41
CA LYS A 147 -30.36 -19.85 -2.56
C LYS A 147 -30.95 -19.72 -3.96
N LEU A 148 -31.16 -18.49 -4.45
CA LEU A 148 -31.66 -18.24 -5.80
C LEU A 148 -30.81 -18.91 -6.88
N ILE A 149 -29.48 -18.82 -6.79
CA ILE A 149 -28.59 -19.47 -7.76
C ILE A 149 -28.70 -21.00 -7.67
N SER A 150 -28.86 -21.55 -6.46
CA SER A 150 -28.99 -23.00 -6.25
C SER A 150 -30.26 -23.61 -6.84
N LEU A 151 -31.29 -22.79 -7.10
CA LEU A 151 -32.51 -23.23 -7.81
C LEU A 151 -32.26 -23.57 -9.28
N PHE A 152 -31.12 -23.15 -9.85
CA PHE A 152 -30.79 -23.37 -11.25
C PHE A 152 -29.65 -24.37 -11.41
N GLN A 153 -29.69 -25.14 -12.49
CA GLN A 153 -28.61 -26.07 -12.80
C GLN A 153 -27.46 -25.33 -13.48
N ASP A 154 -26.25 -25.40 -12.92
CA ASP A 154 -25.05 -24.90 -13.60
C ASP A 154 -24.72 -25.76 -14.82
N LEU A 155 -24.60 -25.11 -15.99
CA LEU A 155 -24.27 -25.75 -17.25
C LEU A 155 -22.78 -26.11 -17.37
N ALA A 156 -21.91 -25.50 -16.55
CA ALA A 156 -20.47 -25.75 -16.56
C ALA A 156 -19.87 -25.81 -15.14
N PRO A 157 -20.36 -26.70 -14.25
CA PRO A 157 -20.06 -26.68 -12.82
C PRO A 157 -18.57 -26.84 -12.51
N ARG A 158 -17.86 -27.72 -13.23
CA ARG A 158 -16.40 -27.91 -13.05
C ARG A 158 -15.64 -26.62 -13.35
N ARG A 159 -16.01 -25.91 -14.42
CA ARG A 159 -15.38 -24.65 -14.85
C ARG A 159 -15.64 -23.54 -13.82
N THR A 160 -16.89 -23.41 -13.37
CA THR A 160 -17.32 -22.47 -12.33
C THR A 160 -16.53 -22.67 -11.04
N VAL A 161 -16.41 -23.92 -10.55
CA VAL A 161 -15.67 -24.25 -9.33
C VAL A 161 -14.18 -23.94 -9.46
N ILE A 162 -13.57 -24.30 -10.59
CA ILE A 162 -12.14 -24.02 -10.83
C ILE A 162 -11.89 -22.51 -10.85
N TYR A 163 -12.70 -21.74 -11.56
CA TYR A 163 -12.54 -20.28 -11.58
C TYR A 163 -12.79 -19.61 -10.25
N GLY A 164 -13.76 -20.09 -9.46
CA GLY A 164 -13.96 -19.63 -8.09
C GLY A 164 -12.70 -19.81 -7.26
N LYS A 165 -12.13 -21.03 -7.24
CA LYS A 165 -10.89 -21.32 -6.50
C LYS A 165 -9.71 -20.48 -6.97
N ILE A 166 -9.53 -20.31 -8.29
CA ILE A 166 -8.46 -19.48 -8.85
C ILE A 166 -8.64 -18.02 -8.43
N TRP A 167 -9.88 -17.51 -8.47
CA TRP A 167 -10.17 -16.15 -8.06
C TRP A 167 -9.87 -15.94 -6.58
N ASP A 168 -10.32 -16.83 -5.70
CA ASP A 168 -10.08 -16.71 -4.25
C ASP A 168 -8.59 -16.73 -3.91
N PHE A 169 -7.82 -17.61 -4.56
CA PHE A 169 -6.37 -17.66 -4.40
C PHE A 169 -5.69 -16.39 -4.94
N THR A 170 -6.10 -15.91 -6.10
CA THR A 170 -5.56 -14.70 -6.72
C THR A 170 -5.86 -13.46 -5.85
N ASP A 171 -7.10 -13.36 -5.35
CA ASP A 171 -7.54 -12.26 -4.48
C ASP A 171 -6.71 -12.21 -3.20
N ALA A 172 -6.48 -13.36 -2.55
CA ALA A 172 -5.64 -13.46 -1.37
C ALA A 172 -4.20 -12.98 -1.63
N ILE A 173 -3.60 -13.38 -2.76
CA ILE A 173 -2.26 -12.92 -3.15
C ILE A 173 -2.23 -11.42 -3.40
N VAL A 174 -3.19 -10.88 -4.16
CA VAL A 174 -3.25 -9.45 -4.47
C VAL A 174 -3.40 -8.63 -3.19
N VAL A 175 -4.29 -9.04 -2.28
CA VAL A 175 -4.47 -8.38 -0.98
C VAL A 175 -3.17 -8.42 -0.17
N ALA A 176 -2.50 -9.57 -0.11
CA ALA A 176 -1.23 -9.71 0.61
C ALA A 176 -0.13 -8.80 0.03
N LEU A 177 -0.03 -8.71 -1.30
CA LEU A 177 0.94 -7.83 -1.98
C LEU A 177 0.66 -6.35 -1.70
N VAL A 178 -0.60 -5.92 -1.81
CA VAL A 178 -0.97 -4.53 -1.50
C VAL A 178 -0.63 -4.21 -0.05
N LEU A 179 -0.97 -5.09 0.89
CA LEU A 179 -0.67 -4.92 2.31
C LEU A 179 0.85 -4.89 2.55
N ALA A 180 1.62 -5.76 1.91
CA ALA A 180 3.08 -5.75 1.99
C ALA A 180 3.69 -4.44 1.50
N VAL A 181 3.20 -3.87 0.40
CA VAL A 181 3.67 -2.55 -0.09
C VAL A 181 3.37 -1.44 0.92
N HIS A 182 2.21 -1.47 1.59
CA HIS A 182 1.89 -0.50 2.65
C HIS A 182 2.81 -0.67 3.87
N ILE A 183 3.06 -1.92 4.30
CA ILE A 183 3.99 -2.21 5.39
C ILE A 183 5.38 -1.67 5.05
N ILE A 184 5.87 -1.95 3.84
CA ILE A 184 7.20 -1.52 3.40
C ILE A 184 7.28 0.01 3.29
N GLN A 185 6.24 0.65 2.79
CA GLN A 185 6.21 2.08 2.62
C GLN A 185 6.17 2.82 3.95
N PHE A 186 5.37 2.37 4.91
CA PHE A 186 5.02 3.15 6.10
C PHE A 186 5.57 2.63 7.43
N LEU A 187 5.91 1.34 7.54
CA LEU A 187 6.35 0.76 8.80
C LEU A 187 7.83 0.40 8.79
N ILE A 188 8.23 -0.50 7.89
CA ILE A 188 9.55 -1.14 7.97
C ILE A 188 10.12 -1.44 6.59
N GLN A 189 11.38 -1.13 6.35
CA GLN A 189 12.06 -1.40 5.09
C GLN A 189 13.40 -2.09 5.32
N ALA A 190 13.70 -3.11 4.51
CA ALA A 190 14.99 -3.79 4.54
C ALA A 190 16.02 -3.02 3.71
N TYR A 191 17.24 -2.92 4.23
CA TYR A 191 18.38 -2.26 3.59
C TYR A 191 19.61 -3.17 3.62
N TYR A 192 20.46 -3.01 2.61
CA TYR A 192 21.77 -3.65 2.49
C TYR A 192 22.86 -2.58 2.63
N ILE A 193 23.96 -2.91 3.31
CA ILE A 193 25.10 -2.00 3.55
C ILE A 193 26.25 -2.32 2.58
N PRO A 194 26.46 -1.49 1.53
CA PRO A 194 27.52 -1.71 0.56
C PRO A 194 28.86 -1.02 0.91
N THR A 195 28.89 -0.10 1.89
CA THR A 195 30.07 0.73 2.19
C THR A 195 30.45 0.71 3.67
N GLY A 196 31.72 1.00 3.97
CA GLY A 196 32.28 1.04 5.32
C GLY A 196 32.22 2.40 6.03
N SER A 197 31.30 3.30 5.65
CA SER A 197 31.23 4.64 6.28
C SER A 197 30.71 4.64 7.72
N MET A 198 30.07 3.54 8.12
CA MET A 198 29.57 3.29 9.47
C MET A 198 30.33 2.13 10.13
N GLU A 199 31.57 1.85 9.70
CA GLU A 199 32.36 0.71 10.17
C GLU A 199 32.48 0.67 11.70
N ASP A 200 32.67 -0.53 12.24
CA ASP A 200 32.54 -0.92 13.66
C ASP A 200 31.10 -0.97 14.20
N THR A 201 30.22 -0.05 13.78
CA THR A 201 28.77 -0.18 14.03
C THR A 201 28.11 -1.08 12.99
N LEU A 202 28.25 -0.73 11.70
CA LEU A 202 27.70 -1.43 10.53
C LEU A 202 28.84 -1.80 9.57
N LYS A 203 28.90 -3.08 9.22
CA LYS A 203 29.91 -3.63 8.31
C LYS A 203 29.34 -3.82 6.92
N VAL A 204 30.22 -3.81 5.93
CA VAL A 204 29.87 -4.17 4.55
C VAL A 204 29.28 -5.58 4.54
N GLY A 205 28.15 -5.73 3.86
CA GLY A 205 27.41 -6.99 3.81
C GLY A 205 26.28 -7.13 4.84
N ASP A 206 26.15 -6.18 5.77
CA ASP A 206 25.04 -6.19 6.72
C ASP A 206 23.71 -5.92 6.02
N HIS A 207 22.68 -6.65 6.42
CA HIS A 207 21.29 -6.33 6.17
C HIS A 207 20.62 -5.91 7.47
N LEU A 208 19.88 -4.82 7.37
CA LEU A 208 19.20 -4.23 8.51
C LEU A 208 17.79 -3.81 8.16
N PHE A 209 16.96 -3.71 9.18
CA PHE A 209 15.65 -3.10 9.09
C PHE A 209 15.69 -1.65 9.56
N VAL A 210 14.97 -0.82 8.80
CA VAL A 210 14.72 0.57 9.10
C VAL A 210 13.24 0.75 9.36
N GLU A 211 12.93 1.30 10.52
CA GLU A 211 11.57 1.66 10.88
C GLU A 211 11.30 3.13 10.55
N LYS A 212 10.05 3.42 10.19
CA LYS A 212 9.59 4.73 9.76
C LYS A 212 8.57 5.34 10.73
N VAL A 213 8.24 4.61 11.79
CA VAL A 213 7.16 4.97 12.72
C VAL A 213 7.64 6.04 13.70
N THR A 214 8.90 5.99 14.12
CA THR A 214 9.44 6.93 15.11
C THR A 214 9.35 8.38 14.62
N TYR A 215 9.75 8.65 13.38
CA TYR A 215 9.77 10.02 12.83
C TYR A 215 8.53 10.38 12.03
N GLY A 216 7.63 9.41 11.81
CA GLY A 216 6.42 9.59 11.04
C GLY A 216 6.55 9.11 9.59
N PRO A 217 5.44 8.65 8.99
CA PRO A 217 5.44 8.10 7.64
C PRO A 217 5.67 9.17 6.57
N ILE A 218 6.23 8.72 5.44
CA ILE A 218 6.44 9.56 4.25
C ILE A 218 5.47 9.14 3.18
N ILE A 219 4.64 10.08 2.74
CA ILE A 219 3.84 9.91 1.54
C ILE A 219 4.77 10.15 0.34
N PRO A 220 4.97 9.14 -0.53
CA PRO A 220 5.78 9.32 -1.72
C PRO A 220 5.13 10.37 -2.63
N ARG A 221 5.92 11.00 -3.49
CA ARG A 221 5.39 11.98 -4.45
C ARG A 221 4.39 11.31 -5.39
N MET A 222 3.10 11.62 -5.24
CA MET A 222 2.02 11.13 -6.10
C MET A 222 1.73 12.08 -7.26
N LEU A 223 0.82 11.67 -8.15
CA LEU A 223 0.28 12.53 -9.21
C LEU A 223 -0.26 13.83 -8.58
N SER A 224 0.15 14.97 -9.14
CA SER A 224 -0.17 16.33 -8.64
C SER A 224 0.53 16.79 -7.36
N MET A 225 1.46 16.00 -6.80
CA MET A 225 2.33 16.45 -5.68
C MET A 225 3.66 17.00 -6.20
N LYS A 226 4.10 18.16 -5.68
CA LYS A 226 5.42 18.75 -6.03
C LYS A 226 6.58 18.02 -5.35
N SER A 227 6.40 17.63 -4.09
CA SER A 227 7.39 16.95 -3.26
C SER A 227 6.72 15.84 -2.44
N PRO A 228 7.49 14.84 -1.95
CA PRO A 228 7.01 13.93 -0.91
C PRO A 228 6.54 14.71 0.33
N LEU A 229 5.57 14.16 1.05
CA LEU A 229 5.04 14.77 2.28
C LEU A 229 5.47 13.93 3.49
N HIS A 230 6.22 14.55 4.40
CA HIS A 230 6.61 13.94 5.67
C HIS A 230 5.55 14.23 6.73
N LEU A 231 4.94 13.19 7.29
CA LEU A 231 3.89 13.31 8.30
C LEU A 231 4.48 13.19 9.71
N SER A 232 5.33 14.15 10.09
CA SER A 232 6.01 14.16 11.39
C SER A 232 5.05 14.20 12.59
N CYS A 233 3.85 14.76 12.43
CA CYS A 233 2.83 14.79 13.47
C CYS A 233 2.30 13.40 13.89
N LEU A 234 2.52 12.38 13.07
CA LEU A 234 2.19 10.99 13.38
C LEU A 234 3.40 10.21 13.93
N GLY A 235 4.55 10.85 14.06
CA GLY A 235 5.76 10.27 14.65
C GLY A 235 5.63 10.09 16.17
N LEU A 236 6.32 9.09 16.70
CA LEU A 236 6.38 8.83 18.15
C LEU A 236 7.25 9.84 18.89
N ARG A 237 8.32 10.32 18.25
CA ARG A 237 9.23 11.34 18.78
C ARG A 237 10.06 12.00 17.69
N ASP A 238 10.60 13.16 18.00
CA ASP A 238 11.60 13.81 17.16
C ASP A 238 12.93 13.04 17.15
N ILE A 239 13.75 13.36 16.14
CA ILE A 239 15.10 12.81 15.96
C ILE A 239 16.00 13.28 17.11
N GLN A 240 16.78 12.35 17.66
CA GLN A 240 17.66 12.60 18.79
C GLN A 240 19.11 12.34 18.40
N LYS A 241 20.02 12.95 19.16
CA LYS A 241 21.46 12.67 19.06
C LYS A 241 21.71 11.18 19.30
N GLY A 242 22.58 10.61 18.47
CA GLY A 242 22.91 9.19 18.47
C GLY A 242 22.05 8.33 17.56
N ASP A 243 20.89 8.81 17.09
CA ASP A 243 20.04 8.05 16.17
C ASP A 243 20.77 7.76 14.85
N ILE A 244 20.72 6.52 14.38
CA ILE A 244 21.23 6.13 13.07
C ILE A 244 20.10 6.23 12.07
N VAL A 245 20.24 7.13 11.11
CA VAL A 245 19.17 7.54 10.20
C VAL A 245 19.51 7.18 8.76
N ILE A 246 18.48 6.73 8.03
CA ILE A 246 18.55 6.63 6.57
C ILE A 246 17.91 7.87 5.97
N PHE A 247 18.52 8.44 4.93
CA PHE A 247 18.05 9.63 4.27
C PHE A 247 18.50 9.70 2.81
N ARG A 248 17.88 10.60 2.03
CA ARG A 248 18.38 10.99 0.71
C ARG A 248 19.27 12.24 0.83
N PRO A 249 20.56 12.19 0.49
CA PRO A 249 21.42 13.35 0.61
C PRO A 249 21.02 14.47 -0.37
N PRO A 250 21.33 15.74 -0.08
CA PRO A 250 20.91 16.88 -0.91
C PRO A 250 21.53 16.88 -2.32
N HIS A 251 22.69 16.24 -2.49
CA HIS A 251 23.49 16.25 -3.71
C HIS A 251 23.30 14.99 -4.59
N ASP A 252 22.59 13.96 -4.10
CA ASP A 252 22.39 12.69 -4.80
C ASP A 252 21.04 12.06 -4.36
N GLU A 253 19.94 12.47 -4.98
CA GLU A 253 18.59 12.01 -4.60
C GLU A 253 18.29 10.56 -5.03
N ASP A 254 19.16 9.96 -5.83
CA ASP A 254 19.04 8.59 -6.34
C ASP A 254 19.57 7.54 -5.36
N LYS A 255 20.28 7.94 -4.31
CA LYS A 255 20.89 7.04 -3.33
C LYS A 255 20.39 7.30 -1.92
N ASP A 256 20.26 6.22 -1.16
CA ASP A 256 19.99 6.28 0.27
C ASP A 256 21.32 6.20 1.04
N TYR A 257 21.51 7.13 1.97
CA TYR A 257 22.68 7.19 2.85
C TYR A 257 22.25 6.81 4.26
N ILE A 258 23.16 6.18 5.00
CA ILE A 258 23.02 5.89 6.43
C ILE A 258 24.13 6.60 7.19
N LYS A 259 23.76 7.37 8.22
CA LYS A 259 24.69 8.13 9.08
C LYS A 259 24.11 8.25 10.49
N ARG A 260 24.94 8.64 11.46
CA ARG A 260 24.49 8.95 12.81
C ARG A 260 24.18 10.43 12.96
N CYS A 261 23.07 10.76 13.60
CA CYS A 261 22.74 12.12 14.00
C CYS A 261 23.62 12.55 15.17
N ILE A 262 24.44 13.58 14.96
CA ILE A 262 25.40 14.07 15.95
C ILE A 262 24.87 15.31 16.66
N ALA A 263 24.20 16.21 15.94
CA ALA A 263 23.61 17.42 16.50
C ALA A 263 22.21 17.69 15.92
N VAL A 264 21.33 18.20 16.77
CA VAL A 264 19.93 18.54 16.48
C VAL A 264 19.74 20.07 16.53
N PRO A 265 18.61 20.64 16.07
CA PRO A 265 18.40 22.08 16.08
C PRO A 265 18.68 22.72 17.45
N GLY A 266 19.42 23.83 17.44
CA GLY A 266 19.82 24.57 18.64
C GLY A 266 21.13 24.13 19.28
N ASP A 267 21.67 22.95 18.96
CA ASP A 267 23.01 22.56 19.42
C ASP A 267 24.08 23.41 18.72
N LEU A 268 25.09 23.85 19.47
CA LEU A 268 26.34 24.39 18.92
C LEU A 268 27.28 23.24 18.57
N PHE A 269 27.48 22.98 17.29
CA PHE A 269 28.39 21.96 16.78
C PHE A 269 29.74 22.57 16.39
N GLU A 270 30.84 21.99 16.85
CA GLU A 270 32.20 22.43 16.51
C GLU A 270 33.12 21.21 16.33
N ILE A 271 34.16 21.36 15.50
CA ILE A 271 35.21 20.34 15.35
C ILE A 271 36.54 20.95 15.80
N LYS A 272 37.13 20.42 16.88
CA LYS A 272 38.41 20.88 17.45
C LYS A 272 39.33 19.70 17.70
N ASP A 273 40.60 19.82 17.29
CA ASP A 273 41.65 18.81 17.51
C ASP A 273 41.23 17.38 17.12
N GLY A 274 40.51 17.25 16.00
CA GLY A 274 40.06 15.95 15.50
C GLY A 274 38.84 15.36 16.22
N ARG A 275 38.17 16.11 17.10
CA ARG A 275 37.01 15.66 17.89
C ARG A 275 35.81 16.58 17.73
N VAL A 276 34.61 16.02 17.92
CA VAL A 276 33.37 16.78 17.95
C VAL A 276 33.16 17.40 19.33
N TYR A 277 32.77 18.67 19.35
CA TYR A 277 32.28 19.37 20.52
C TYR A 277 30.83 19.77 20.29
N LEU A 278 30.00 19.55 21.30
CA LEU A 278 28.60 19.95 21.35
C LEU A 278 28.40 20.89 22.53
N ASN A 279 27.89 22.09 22.28
CA ASN A 279 27.64 23.10 23.31
C ASN A 279 28.87 23.37 24.19
N GLY A 280 30.05 23.42 23.56
CA GLY A 280 31.34 23.67 24.22
C GLY A 280 31.94 22.47 24.96
N LYS A 281 31.27 21.32 25.00
CA LYS A 281 31.78 20.10 25.66
C LYS A 281 32.20 19.05 24.63
N PRO A 282 33.29 18.31 24.86
CA PRO A 282 33.66 17.20 23.98
C PRO A 282 32.55 16.15 23.98
N SER A 283 32.16 15.68 22.79
CA SER A 283 31.15 14.64 22.63
C SER A 283 31.73 13.27 22.96
N GLU A 284 31.00 12.44 23.70
CA GLU A 284 31.37 11.04 23.94
C GLU A 284 30.92 10.18 22.76
N GLU A 285 31.88 9.71 21.96
CA GLU A 285 31.62 8.98 20.72
C GLU A 285 32.43 7.66 20.67
N PRO A 286 32.11 6.66 21.52
CA PRO A 286 32.88 5.41 21.60
C PRO A 286 32.81 4.56 20.31
N TYR A 287 31.86 4.86 19.43
CA TYR A 287 31.64 4.22 18.13
C TYR A 287 32.51 4.81 17.00
N VAL A 288 33.27 5.87 17.26
CA VAL A 288 34.00 6.59 16.22
C VAL A 288 35.34 5.93 15.90
N LYS A 289 35.58 5.76 14.60
CA LYS A 289 36.86 5.36 14.03
C LYS A 289 37.51 6.54 13.30
N GLY A 290 38.74 6.87 13.68
CA GLY A 290 39.57 7.90 13.05
C GLY A 290 39.30 9.33 13.54
N PHE A 291 40.04 10.30 12.98
CA PHE A 291 39.92 11.70 13.36
C PHE A 291 38.80 12.43 12.61
N THR A 292 38.08 13.29 13.32
CA THR A 292 37.07 14.17 12.73
C THR A 292 37.74 15.42 12.19
N LYS A 293 37.93 15.48 10.87
CA LYS A 293 38.43 16.68 10.19
C LYS A 293 37.27 17.43 9.56
N SER A 294 37.31 18.76 9.66
CA SER A 294 36.42 19.64 8.90
C SER A 294 36.88 19.62 7.44
N PHE A 295 35.99 19.30 6.51
CA PHE A 295 36.30 19.34 5.08
C PHE A 295 35.97 20.74 4.56
N SER A 296 37.00 21.52 4.23
CA SER A 296 36.86 22.82 3.57
C SER A 296 36.97 22.69 2.04
N PHE A 297 36.38 21.65 1.44
CA PHE A 297 36.44 21.41 -0.01
C PHE A 297 35.03 21.28 -0.62
N GLY A 298 34.57 22.33 -1.30
CA GLY A 298 33.31 22.36 -2.04
C GLY A 298 32.90 23.78 -2.46
N VAL A 299 32.26 23.94 -3.62
CA VAL A 299 31.94 25.22 -4.29
C VAL A 299 30.87 26.05 -3.54
N MET A 300 30.21 25.50 -2.53
CA MET A 300 29.25 26.20 -1.67
C MET A 300 29.96 26.84 -0.46
N ARG A 301 30.79 27.85 -0.74
CA ARG A 301 31.31 28.78 0.26
C ARG A 301 30.13 29.51 0.90
N GLU A 302 29.78 29.20 2.15
CA GLU A 302 29.57 30.28 3.12
C GLU A 302 29.41 29.81 4.57
N LYS A 303 28.98 28.58 4.86
CA LYS A 303 28.99 28.05 6.22
C LYS A 303 29.30 26.55 6.21
N GLY A 304 30.39 26.17 6.87
CA GLY A 304 30.56 24.78 7.30
C GLY A 304 29.40 24.37 8.20
N ILE A 305 29.35 23.10 8.60
CA ILE A 305 28.33 22.63 9.55
C ILE A 305 28.60 23.08 11.00
N GLU A 306 29.69 23.82 11.23
CA GLU A 306 30.09 24.36 12.54
C GLU A 306 29.29 25.63 12.87
N GLY A 307 28.78 25.69 14.10
CA GLY A 307 27.85 26.72 14.57
C GLY A 307 26.57 26.13 15.17
N VAL A 308 25.62 27.01 15.47
CA VAL A 308 24.31 26.62 15.98
C VAL A 308 23.49 25.98 14.86
N VAL A 309 23.06 24.74 15.06
CA VAL A 309 22.26 23.99 14.09
C VAL A 309 20.91 24.70 13.88
N PRO A 310 20.54 25.08 12.64
CA PRO A 310 19.28 25.77 12.39
C PRO A 310 18.03 24.92 12.69
N PRO A 311 16.86 25.54 12.90
CA PRO A 311 15.57 24.84 12.92
C PRO A 311 15.37 23.99 11.66
N GLY A 312 14.84 22.77 11.82
CA GLY A 312 14.57 21.85 10.71
C GLY A 312 15.81 21.14 10.12
N LYS A 313 17.00 21.38 10.68
CA LYS A 313 18.28 20.86 10.19
C LYS A 313 18.96 19.95 11.20
N LEU A 314 19.83 19.06 10.71
CA LEU A 314 20.64 18.14 11.50
C LEU A 314 22.10 18.16 11.04
N VAL A 315 23.01 17.80 11.95
CA VAL A 315 24.36 17.36 11.59
C VAL A 315 24.40 15.84 11.65
N VAL A 316 24.76 15.20 10.55
CA VAL A 316 24.92 13.75 10.46
C VAL A 316 26.33 13.39 10.04
N LEU A 317 26.98 12.46 10.74
CA LEU A 317 28.34 12.00 10.46
C LEU A 317 28.38 10.47 10.32
N GLY A 318 29.36 9.98 9.57
CA GLY A 318 29.69 8.55 9.57
C GLY A 318 30.50 8.18 10.82
N ASP A 319 30.30 6.96 11.31
CA ASP A 319 31.08 6.44 12.43
C ASP A 319 32.55 6.21 12.01
N ASN A 320 32.81 5.88 10.74
CA ASN A 320 34.15 5.90 10.14
C ASN A 320 34.47 7.31 9.60
N ARG A 321 35.07 8.16 10.44
CA ARG A 321 35.24 9.60 10.21
C ARG A 321 36.15 9.93 9.04
N GLU A 322 37.11 9.07 8.74
CA GLU A 322 38.07 9.29 7.65
C GLU A 322 37.57 8.76 6.31
N ASN A 323 36.54 7.89 6.32
CA ASN A 323 35.97 7.28 5.11
C ASN A 323 34.45 7.47 5.03
N SER A 324 33.99 8.73 5.07
CA SER A 324 32.57 9.04 5.07
C SER A 324 32.25 10.32 4.30
N GLN A 325 31.38 10.20 3.29
CA GLN A 325 30.68 11.33 2.68
C GLN A 325 29.42 11.63 3.52
N ASP A 326 29.53 12.64 4.39
CA ASP A 326 28.51 13.00 5.37
C ASP A 326 28.27 14.52 5.45
N GLY A 327 27.68 15.03 6.53
CA GLY A 327 27.36 16.44 6.68
C GLY A 327 28.56 17.37 6.49
N ARG A 328 29.79 16.89 6.73
CA ARG A 328 31.01 17.66 6.44
C ARG A 328 31.22 17.90 4.93
N PHE A 329 30.66 17.04 4.08
CA PHE A 329 30.74 17.13 2.63
C PHE A 329 29.56 17.90 2.02
N PHE A 330 28.33 17.69 2.52
CA PHE A 330 27.12 18.26 1.91
C PHE A 330 26.40 19.32 2.75
N GLY A 331 26.91 19.68 3.93
CA GLY A 331 26.28 20.63 4.83
C GLY A 331 25.24 20.00 5.75
N TYR A 332 24.38 20.83 6.33
CA TYR A 332 23.28 20.38 7.18
C TYR A 332 22.27 19.52 6.40
N LEU A 333 21.73 18.50 7.06
CA LEU A 333 20.67 17.66 6.51
C LEU A 333 19.29 18.20 6.92
N ASP A 334 18.38 18.38 5.96
CA ASP A 334 16.97 18.64 6.24
C ASP A 334 16.29 17.43 6.89
N ILE A 335 15.56 17.65 7.99
CA ILE A 335 14.82 16.59 8.68
C ILE A 335 13.84 15.88 7.73
N GLU A 336 13.23 16.62 6.80
CA GLU A 336 12.30 16.08 5.80
C GLU A 336 12.91 15.07 4.83
N ARG A 337 14.25 15.01 4.72
CA ARG A 337 14.96 14.05 3.87
C ARG A 337 15.18 12.71 4.56
N ILE A 338 14.93 12.62 5.87
CA ILE A 338 15.04 11.40 6.66
C ILE A 338 13.93 10.44 6.24
N LYS A 339 14.31 9.19 5.98
CA LYS A 339 13.40 8.10 5.62
C LYS A 339 12.99 7.24 6.80
N GLY A 340 13.83 7.14 7.82
CA GLY A 340 13.59 6.30 8.99
C GLY A 340 14.83 6.06 9.83
N ARG A 341 14.67 5.32 10.92
CA ARG A 341 15.72 4.94 11.86
C ARG A 341 16.15 3.49 11.64
N ALA A 342 17.45 3.25 11.51
CA ALA A 342 18.00 1.90 11.53
C ALA A 342 17.94 1.35 12.96
N PHE A 343 17.32 0.17 13.14
CA PHE A 343 17.05 -0.33 14.50
C PHE A 343 17.42 -1.80 14.72
N ILE A 344 17.38 -2.66 13.70
CA ILE A 344 17.75 -4.08 13.83
C ILE A 344 18.70 -4.50 12.71
N LEU A 345 19.81 -5.14 13.06
CA LEU A 345 20.65 -5.90 12.15
C LEU A 345 20.23 -7.38 12.23
N TYR A 346 19.89 -7.97 11.09
CA TYR A 346 19.31 -9.32 11.06
C TYR A 346 20.09 -10.33 10.20
N TRP A 347 21.00 -9.87 9.33
CA TRP A 347 21.74 -10.78 8.47
C TRP A 347 23.09 -10.20 8.02
N ASN A 348 24.11 -11.04 7.93
CA ASN A 348 25.33 -10.78 7.16
C ASN A 348 25.84 -12.12 6.63
N THR A 349 25.87 -12.27 5.30
CA THR A 349 26.21 -13.55 4.65
C THR A 349 27.57 -14.10 5.09
N GLY A 350 28.58 -13.24 5.20
CA GLY A 350 29.94 -13.66 5.59
C GLY A 350 30.03 -14.11 7.05
N GLN A 351 29.24 -13.51 7.94
CA GLN A 351 29.20 -13.93 9.36
C GLN A 351 28.37 -15.20 9.55
N VAL A 352 27.23 -15.33 8.86
CA VAL A 352 26.39 -16.52 8.92
C VAL A 352 27.15 -17.76 8.45
N PHE A 353 27.92 -17.66 7.36
CA PHE A 353 28.77 -18.77 6.91
C PHE A 353 29.85 -19.17 7.92
N LYS A 354 30.26 -18.24 8.81
CA LYS A 354 31.20 -18.49 9.91
C LYS A 354 30.51 -18.88 11.21
N LEU A 355 29.18 -19.01 11.22
CA LEU A 355 28.36 -19.26 12.41
C LEU A 355 28.52 -18.18 13.51
N ASP A 356 28.85 -16.95 13.11
CA ASP A 356 28.95 -15.79 14.01
C ASP A 356 27.64 -14.99 13.99
N PHE A 357 26.90 -15.07 15.09
CA PHE A 357 25.62 -14.36 15.28
C PHE A 357 25.72 -13.21 16.29
N SER A 358 26.93 -12.85 16.73
CA SER A 358 27.17 -11.87 17.80
C SER A 358 26.62 -10.47 17.51
N ARG A 359 26.43 -10.14 16.23
CA ARG A 359 25.97 -8.82 15.77
C ARG A 359 24.47 -8.75 15.51
N PHE A 360 23.75 -9.88 15.61
CA PHE A 360 22.30 -9.90 15.36
C PHE A 360 21.57 -9.23 16.52
N GLY A 361 20.64 -8.35 16.21
CA GLY A 361 19.81 -7.67 17.20
C GLY A 361 19.76 -6.16 17.01
N LEU A 362 19.50 -5.46 18.10
CA LEU A 362 19.33 -4.01 18.10
C LEU A 362 20.64 -3.29 17.79
N ILE A 363 20.57 -2.33 16.87
CA ILE A 363 21.68 -1.44 16.56
C ILE A 363 21.78 -0.39 17.66
N ARG A 364 23.00 -0.12 18.15
CA ARG A 364 23.29 0.86 19.21
C ARG A 364 24.25 1.93 18.70
#